data_AF-A0A1Q5XM36-F1
#
_entry.id   AF-A0A1Q5XM36-F1
#
_cell.length_a   1.000
_cell.length_b   1.000
_cell.length_c   1.000
_cell.angle_alpha   90.00
_cell.angle_beta   90.00
_cell.angle_gamma   90.00
#
_symmetry.space_group_name_H-M   'P 1'
#
loop_
_entity.id
_entity.type
_entity.pdbx_description
1 polymer ?
#
loop_
_entity_poly.entity_id
_entity_poly.type
_entity_poly.pdbx_seq_one_letter_code
_entity_poly.pdbx_strand_id
1 'polypeptide(L)'
;MNDNRSMIFGRLIAIANVLGDRVLDKGVPPISSQYLDKIGREPAKTIEAIHHKLLDYSHKFGPEEMVLLDMFGEIMADLNLEEFTNDPLGSEYLHSFYTQQNALNEVMGVEEAAELWGLSPGRIKNICAEGKIQARKIGKTWIITKNQPNPKA
;
A
#
# COMPACT_ATOMS: atom_id res chain seq x y z
N MET A 1 22.72 -11.00 -8.56
CA MET A 1 21.79 -10.23 -7.72
C MET A 1 20.69 -9.76 -8.66
N ASN A 2 19.46 -10.24 -8.50
CA ASN A 2 18.40 -9.87 -9.42
C ASN A 2 17.77 -8.56 -8.91
N ASP A 3 18.08 -7.46 -9.57
CA ASP A 3 17.56 -6.13 -9.23
C ASP A 3 16.03 -6.15 -9.18
N ASN A 4 15.38 -6.91 -10.06
CA ASN A 4 13.93 -7.06 -10.08
C ASN A 4 13.37 -7.72 -8.81
N ARG A 5 14.03 -8.76 -8.29
CA ARG A 5 13.59 -9.45 -7.07
C ARG A 5 13.66 -8.51 -5.85
N SER A 6 14.78 -7.81 -5.68
CA SER A 6 14.93 -6.81 -4.61
C SER A 6 13.86 -5.72 -4.72
N MET A 7 13.59 -5.25 -5.95
CA MET A 7 12.54 -4.26 -6.20
C MET A 7 11.15 -4.76 -5.80
N ILE A 8 10.77 -5.98 -6.18
CA ILE A 8 9.46 -6.54 -5.86
C ILE A 8 9.28 -6.66 -4.34
N PHE A 9 10.24 -7.26 -3.63
CA PHE A 9 10.15 -7.37 -2.16
C PHE A 9 10.08 -6.00 -1.47
N GLY A 10 10.83 -5.01 -1.98
CA GLY A 10 10.73 -3.62 -1.51
C GLY A 10 9.32 -3.02 -1.69
N ARG A 11 8.67 -3.28 -2.83
CA ARG A 11 7.29 -2.84 -3.09
C ARG A 11 6.28 -3.56 -2.20
N LEU A 12 6.44 -4.87 -1.98
CA LEU A 12 5.56 -5.66 -1.11
C LEU A 12 5.55 -5.13 0.32
N ILE A 13 6.72 -4.89 0.92
CA ILE A 13 6.79 -4.35 2.29
C ILE A 13 6.29 -2.89 2.38
N ALA A 14 6.44 -2.10 1.31
CA ALA A 14 5.87 -0.74 1.27
C ALA A 14 4.34 -0.76 1.33
N ILE A 15 3.71 -1.58 0.50
CA ILE A 15 2.24 -1.75 0.49
C ILE A 15 1.77 -2.29 1.84
N ALA A 16 2.46 -3.32 2.36
CA ALA A 16 2.15 -3.88 3.66
C ALA A 16 2.28 -2.85 4.80
N ASN A 17 3.28 -1.95 4.73
CA ASN A 17 3.40 -0.88 5.72
C ASN A 17 2.26 0.11 5.64
N VAL A 18 1.88 0.57 4.44
CA VAL A 18 0.75 1.49 4.28
C VAL A 18 -0.56 0.84 4.73
N LEU A 19 -0.78 -0.43 4.40
CA LEU A 19 -1.93 -1.18 4.89
C LEU A 19 -1.89 -1.30 6.42
N GLY A 20 -0.74 -1.64 6.99
CA GLY A 20 -0.51 -1.71 8.43
C GLY A 20 -0.82 -0.39 9.15
N ASP A 21 -0.36 0.74 8.63
CA ASP A 21 -0.60 2.07 9.22
C ASP A 21 -2.10 2.42 9.28
N ARG A 22 -2.94 1.82 8.42
CA ARG A 22 -4.39 2.02 8.39
C ARG A 22 -5.16 1.10 9.34
N VAL A 23 -4.65 -0.11 9.63
CA VAL A 23 -5.44 -1.18 10.28
C VAL A 23 -4.91 -1.59 11.65
N LEU A 24 -3.61 -1.43 11.91
CA LEU A 24 -3.00 -1.80 13.18
C LEU A 24 -3.53 -0.91 14.32
N ASP A 25 -3.68 -1.50 15.50
CA ASP A 25 -4.11 -0.75 16.67
C ASP A 25 -3.07 0.29 17.12
N LYS A 26 -3.55 1.34 17.78
CA LYS A 26 -2.69 2.35 18.40
C LYS A 26 -1.68 1.68 19.35
N GLY A 27 -0.40 1.99 19.17
CA GLY A 27 0.69 1.43 19.97
C GLY A 27 1.33 0.17 19.38
N VAL A 28 0.73 -0.43 18.34
CA VAL A 28 1.42 -1.43 17.53
C VAL A 28 2.42 -0.71 16.61
N PRO A 29 3.71 -1.09 16.60
CA PRO A 29 4.68 -0.46 15.71
C PRO A 29 4.32 -0.65 14.23
N PRO A 30 4.76 0.25 13.34
CA PRO A 30 4.63 0.06 11.89
C PRO A 30 5.31 -1.23 11.41
N ILE A 31 4.86 -1.76 10.28
CA ILE A 31 5.45 -2.96 9.67
C ILE A 31 6.94 -2.73 9.36
N SER A 32 7.29 -1.58 8.78
CA SER A 32 8.67 -1.21 8.45
C SER A 32 9.58 -1.22 9.68
N SER A 33 9.13 -0.66 10.81
CA SER A 33 9.90 -0.64 12.06
C SER A 33 10.18 -2.04 12.61
N GLN A 34 9.32 -3.02 12.30
CA GLN A 34 9.48 -4.41 12.76
C GLN A 34 10.27 -5.28 11.77
N TYR A 35 10.16 -5.01 10.47
CA TYR A 35 10.51 -5.99 9.44
C TYR A 35 11.42 -5.46 8.32
N LEU A 36 11.67 -4.15 8.20
CA LEU A 36 12.44 -3.60 7.08
C LEU A 36 13.90 -4.05 7.05
N ASP A 37 14.54 -4.22 8.21
CA ASP A 37 15.88 -4.82 8.27
C ASP A 37 15.85 -6.34 8.05
N LYS A 38 14.81 -7.02 8.56
CA LYS A 38 14.69 -8.47 8.49
C LYS A 38 14.42 -8.95 7.06
N ILE A 39 13.61 -8.23 6.28
CA ILE A 39 13.27 -8.63 4.90
C ILE A 39 14.51 -8.67 3.99
N GLY A 40 15.52 -7.83 4.26
CA GLY A 40 16.80 -7.88 3.53
C GLY A 40 17.56 -9.20 3.74
N ARG A 41 17.34 -9.88 4.87
CA ARG A 41 18.04 -11.10 5.28
C ARG A 41 17.21 -12.37 5.08
N GLU A 42 15.91 -12.31 5.36
CA GLU A 42 14.96 -13.43 5.29
C GLU A 42 13.68 -13.02 4.54
N PRO A 43 13.74 -12.69 3.23
CA PRO A 43 12.63 -12.06 2.51
C PRO A 43 11.33 -12.85 2.48
N ALA A 44 11.33 -14.10 2.00
CA ALA A 44 10.11 -14.91 1.91
C ALA A 44 9.44 -15.11 3.27
N LYS A 45 10.22 -15.50 4.29
CA LYS A 45 9.72 -15.71 5.65
C LYS A 45 9.20 -14.42 6.29
N THR A 46 9.84 -13.29 6.00
CA THR A 46 9.40 -11.99 6.49
C THR A 46 8.09 -11.56 5.84
N ILE A 47 7.94 -11.75 4.53
CA ILE A 47 6.70 -11.46 3.81
C ILE A 47 5.55 -12.35 4.28
N GLU A 48 5.78 -13.64 4.49
CA GLU A 48 4.79 -14.56 5.06
C GLU A 48 4.32 -14.10 6.45
N ALA A 49 5.26 -13.73 7.33
CA ALA A 49 4.95 -13.25 8.68
C ALA A 49 4.15 -11.93 8.65
N ILE A 50 4.51 -11.01 7.76
CA ILE A 50 3.78 -9.75 7.55
C ILE A 50 2.37 -10.04 7.06
N HIS A 51 2.21 -10.92 6.08
CA HIS A 51 0.91 -11.27 5.50
C HIS A 51 -0.03 -11.87 6.56
N HIS A 52 0.45 -12.86 7.34
CA HIS A 52 -0.33 -13.41 8.45
C HIS A 52 -0.73 -12.33 9.47
N LYS A 53 0.23 -11.49 9.89
CA LYS A 53 -0.04 -10.40 10.81
C LYS A 53 -1.13 -9.47 10.29
N LEU A 54 -1.12 -9.10 9.01
CA LEU A 54 -2.15 -8.23 8.42
C LEU A 54 -3.51 -8.92 8.38
N LEU A 55 -3.58 -10.21 8.05
CA LEU A 55 -4.85 -10.95 8.02
C LEU A 55 -5.52 -11.08 9.38
N ASP A 56 -4.77 -11.03 10.49
CA ASP A 56 -5.34 -10.95 11.84
C ASP A 56 -6.21 -9.68 12.02
N TYR A 57 -5.93 -8.62 11.23
CA TYR A 57 -6.68 -7.36 11.21
C TYR A 57 -7.69 -7.27 10.06
N SER A 58 -7.94 -8.36 9.32
CA SER A 58 -8.83 -8.39 8.15
C SER A 58 -10.25 -7.91 8.45
N HIS A 59 -10.73 -8.07 9.69
CA HIS A 59 -12.03 -7.55 10.14
C HIS A 59 -12.15 -6.02 10.09
N LYS A 60 -11.03 -5.29 9.97
CA LYS A 60 -10.99 -3.83 9.80
C LYS A 60 -10.85 -3.39 8.34
N PHE A 61 -10.72 -4.33 7.40
CA PHE A 61 -10.42 -3.97 6.02
C PHE A 61 -11.68 -3.39 5.37
N GLY A 62 -11.57 -2.13 4.95
CA GLY A 62 -12.55 -1.49 4.08
C GLY A 62 -12.18 -1.66 2.60
N PRO A 63 -12.93 -1.00 1.70
CA PRO A 63 -12.65 -1.05 0.27
C PRO A 63 -11.25 -0.57 -0.12
N GLU A 64 -10.66 0.36 0.62
CA GLU A 64 -9.33 0.91 0.32
C GLU A 64 -8.21 -0.03 0.78
N GLU A 65 -8.39 -0.66 1.94
CA GLU A 65 -7.49 -1.69 2.47
C GLU A 65 -7.48 -2.91 1.56
N MET A 66 -8.66 -3.29 1.03
CA MET A 66 -8.76 -4.36 0.04
C MET A 66 -7.99 -4.04 -1.24
N VAL A 67 -7.98 -2.79 -1.72
CA VAL A 67 -7.17 -2.40 -2.88
C VAL A 67 -5.68 -2.53 -2.61
N LEU A 68 -5.22 -2.20 -1.40
CA LEU A 68 -3.82 -2.40 -1.02
C LEU A 68 -3.47 -3.89 -0.97
N LEU A 69 -4.35 -4.73 -0.41
CA LEU A 69 -4.17 -6.18 -0.38
C LEU A 69 -4.16 -6.80 -1.79
N ASP A 70 -5.05 -6.34 -2.66
CA ASP A 70 -5.10 -6.78 -4.07
C ASP A 70 -3.81 -6.37 -4.80
N MET A 71 -3.34 -5.12 -4.62
CA MET A 71 -2.07 -4.66 -5.19
C MET A 71 -0.87 -5.46 -4.68
N PHE A 72 -0.88 -5.84 -3.40
CA PHE A 72 0.13 -6.73 -2.82
C PHE A 72 0.10 -8.10 -3.51
N GLY A 73 -1.09 -8.69 -3.69
CA GLY A 73 -1.28 -9.97 -4.35
C GLY A 73 -0.87 -9.95 -5.84
N GLU A 74 -1.21 -8.90 -6.57
CA GLU A 74 -0.80 -8.71 -7.98
C GLU A 74 0.72 -8.67 -8.11
N ILE A 75 1.40 -7.86 -7.29
CA ILE A 75 2.87 -7.79 -7.30
C ILE A 75 3.51 -9.11 -6.87
N MET A 76 2.90 -9.83 -5.93
CA MET A 76 3.38 -11.16 -5.52
C MET A 76 3.21 -12.19 -6.64
N ALA A 77 2.14 -12.11 -7.43
CA ALA A 77 1.91 -13.00 -8.56
C ALA A 77 2.91 -12.79 -9.72
N ASP A 78 3.52 -11.60 -9.81
CA ASP A 78 4.60 -11.33 -10.75
C ASP A 78 5.91 -12.04 -10.39
N LEU A 79 6.09 -12.49 -9.13
CA LEU A 79 7.24 -13.31 -8.73
C LEU A 79 7.06 -14.74 -9.18
N ASN A 80 8.10 -15.29 -9.81
CA ASN A 80 8.14 -16.74 -10.01
C ASN A 80 8.34 -17.44 -8.66
N LEU A 81 7.80 -18.65 -8.51
CA LEU A 81 7.90 -19.42 -7.26
C LEU A 81 9.37 -19.62 -6.82
N GLU A 82 10.28 -19.78 -7.78
CA GLU A 82 11.73 -19.92 -7.54
C GLU A 82 12.39 -18.64 -7.03
N GLU A 83 11.76 -17.47 -7.19
CA GLU A 83 12.25 -16.19 -6.67
C GLU A 83 11.77 -15.91 -5.25
N PHE A 84 10.73 -16.62 -4.79
CA PHE A 84 10.18 -16.50 -3.44
C PHE A 84 11.00 -17.34 -2.42
N THR A 85 12.29 -17.03 -2.31
CA THR A 85 13.23 -17.70 -1.39
C THR A 85 13.66 -16.77 -0.25
N ASN A 86 14.46 -17.29 0.70
CA ASN A 86 15.12 -16.48 1.73
C ASN A 86 16.53 -16.02 1.34
N ASP A 87 16.92 -16.14 0.07
CA ASP A 87 18.21 -15.58 -0.35
C ASP A 87 18.22 -14.07 -0.08
N PRO A 88 19.28 -13.51 0.51
CA PRO A 88 19.31 -12.09 0.87
C PRO A 88 18.99 -11.18 -0.31
N LEU A 89 18.30 -10.07 -0.01
CA LEU A 89 18.00 -9.04 -1.00
C LEU A 89 19.18 -8.08 -1.16
N GLY A 90 19.14 -7.34 -2.25
CA GLY A 90 19.99 -6.18 -2.45
C GLY A 90 19.44 -4.88 -1.92
N SER A 91 20.34 -3.95 -1.60
CA SER A 91 19.99 -2.64 -1.04
C SER A 91 18.95 -1.86 -1.86
N GLU A 92 18.78 -2.19 -3.14
CA GLU A 92 17.76 -1.64 -4.03
C GLU A 92 16.35 -1.83 -3.47
N TYR A 93 16.09 -2.85 -2.63
CA TYR A 93 14.79 -3.03 -1.97
C TYR A 93 14.40 -1.80 -1.15
N LEU A 94 15.37 -1.10 -0.54
CA LEU A 94 15.12 0.13 0.25
C LEU A 94 14.64 1.26 -0.66
N HIS A 95 15.28 1.41 -1.83
CA HIS A 95 14.87 2.42 -2.80
C HIS A 95 13.44 2.18 -3.29
N SER A 96 13.12 0.93 -3.65
CA SER A 96 11.76 0.55 -4.05
C SER A 96 10.74 0.70 -2.92
N PHE A 97 11.13 0.38 -1.68
CA PHE A 97 10.28 0.58 -0.50
C PHE A 97 9.88 2.05 -0.35
N TYR A 98 10.84 2.96 -0.24
CA TYR A 98 10.55 4.38 -0.01
C TYR A 98 9.82 5.02 -1.21
N THR A 99 10.15 4.61 -2.43
CA THR A 99 9.47 5.11 -3.64
C THR A 99 8.00 4.69 -3.65
N GLN A 100 7.72 3.41 -3.42
CA GLN A 100 6.36 2.88 -3.40
C GLN A 100 5.56 3.44 -2.22
N GLN A 101 6.16 3.53 -1.03
CA GLN A 101 5.52 4.08 0.16
C GLN A 101 5.15 5.55 -0.02
N ASN A 102 6.08 6.37 -0.53
CA ASN A 102 5.79 7.78 -0.78
C ASN A 102 4.65 7.94 -1.79
N ALA A 103 4.68 7.20 -2.91
CA ALA A 103 3.61 7.24 -3.90
C ALA A 103 2.23 6.89 -3.34
N LEU A 104 2.15 5.91 -2.44
CA LEU A 104 0.90 5.52 -1.79
C LEU A 104 0.43 6.53 -0.73
N ASN A 105 1.35 7.19 -0.02
CA ASN A 105 1.01 8.22 0.96
C ASN A 105 0.49 9.51 0.33
N GLU A 106 0.87 9.78 -0.93
CA GLU A 106 0.42 10.93 -1.72
C GLU A 106 -1.01 10.76 -2.29
N VAL A 107 -1.63 9.59 -2.10
CA VAL A 107 -2.98 9.30 -2.58
C VAL A 107 -3.93 8.86 -1.46
N MET A 108 -5.18 9.27 -1.57
CA MET A 108 -6.29 8.93 -0.67
C MET A 108 -7.42 8.26 -1.44
N GLY A 109 -8.28 7.54 -0.74
CA GLY A 109 -9.54 7.10 -1.33
C GLY A 109 -10.67 8.09 -1.08
N VAL A 110 -11.90 7.63 -1.37
CA VAL A 110 -13.09 8.49 -1.37
C VAL A 110 -13.47 8.91 0.04
N GLU A 111 -13.37 8.00 1.01
CA GLU A 111 -13.81 8.27 2.38
C GLU A 111 -12.86 9.26 3.05
N GLU A 112 -11.55 9.06 2.89
CA GLU A 112 -10.53 10.00 3.35
C GLU A 112 -10.68 11.38 2.69
N ALA A 113 -10.94 11.45 1.38
CA ALA A 113 -11.20 12.72 0.69
C ALA A 113 -12.49 13.41 1.15
N ALA A 114 -13.53 12.63 1.45
CA ALA A 114 -14.81 13.11 1.95
C ALA A 114 -14.64 13.79 3.31
N GLU A 115 -13.89 13.16 4.22
CA GLU A 115 -13.51 13.73 5.51
C GLU A 115 -12.66 14.99 5.33
N LEU A 116 -11.56 14.90 4.57
CA LEU A 116 -10.61 16.00 4.37
C LEU A 116 -11.26 17.26 3.79
N TRP A 117 -12.21 17.11 2.85
CA TRP A 117 -12.85 18.25 2.17
C TRP A 117 -14.25 18.58 2.72
N GLY A 118 -14.71 17.86 3.74
CA GLY A 118 -16.04 18.01 4.34
C GLY A 118 -17.17 17.83 3.31
N LEU A 119 -17.05 16.80 2.46
CA LEU A 119 -18.00 16.46 1.40
C LEU A 119 -18.58 15.07 1.66
N SER A 120 -19.74 14.75 1.08
CA SER A 120 -20.22 13.37 1.12
C SER A 120 -19.39 12.49 0.17
N PRO A 121 -19.18 11.20 0.50
CA PRO A 121 -18.50 10.25 -0.39
C PRO A 121 -19.13 10.18 -1.79
N GLY A 122 -20.46 10.29 -1.87
CA GLY A 122 -21.18 10.37 -3.14
C GLY A 122 -20.83 11.60 -3.96
N ARG A 123 -20.68 12.77 -3.31
CA ARG A 123 -20.25 13.99 -3.98
C ARG A 123 -18.80 13.89 -4.47
N ILE A 124 -17.90 13.30 -3.68
CA ILE A 124 -16.53 13.01 -4.12
C ILE A 124 -16.54 12.14 -5.38
N LYS A 125 -17.29 11.03 -5.38
CA LYS A 125 -17.40 10.14 -6.56
C LYS A 125 -17.88 10.88 -7.81
N ASN A 126 -18.84 11.79 -7.67
CA ASN A 126 -19.32 12.61 -8.79
C ASN A 126 -18.23 13.56 -9.29
N ILE A 127 -17.51 14.24 -8.41
CA ILE A 127 -16.40 15.15 -8.77
C ILE A 127 -15.25 14.38 -9.47
N CYS A 128 -14.93 13.17 -9.00
CA CYS A 128 -13.99 12.27 -9.68
C CYS A 128 -14.46 11.93 -11.10
N ALA A 129 -15.73 11.51 -11.25
CA ALA A 129 -16.31 11.12 -12.54
C ALA A 129 -16.41 12.31 -13.52
N GLU A 130 -16.63 13.51 -13.00
CA GLU A 130 -16.65 14.77 -13.76
C GLU A 130 -15.25 15.26 -14.15
N GLY A 131 -14.17 14.64 -13.64
CA GLY A 131 -12.79 15.03 -13.94
C GLY A 131 -12.35 16.36 -13.28
N LYS A 132 -13.03 16.78 -12.21
CA LYS A 132 -12.77 18.06 -11.53
C LYS A 132 -11.58 18.04 -10.56
N ILE A 133 -11.11 16.85 -10.21
CA ILE A 133 -9.96 16.63 -9.35
C ILE A 133 -9.05 15.59 -10.00
N GLN A 134 -7.77 15.61 -9.62
CA GLN A 134 -6.79 14.59 -9.97
C GLN A 134 -7.15 13.28 -9.26
N ALA A 135 -7.80 12.39 -9.99
CA ALA A 135 -8.21 11.09 -9.50
C ALA A 135 -8.13 10.04 -10.62
N ARG A 136 -7.91 8.79 -10.24
CA ARG A 136 -7.92 7.63 -11.13
C ARG A 136 -8.82 6.55 -10.55
N LYS A 137 -9.56 5.85 -11.40
CA LYS A 137 -10.34 4.68 -11.01
C LYS A 137 -9.53 3.40 -11.22
N ILE A 138 -9.42 2.57 -10.17
CA ILE A 138 -8.79 1.24 -10.20
C ILE A 138 -9.88 0.23 -9.81
N GLY A 139 -10.27 -0.60 -10.76
CA GLY A 139 -11.45 -1.47 -10.62
C GLY A 139 -12.71 -0.66 -10.26
N LYS A 140 -13.20 -0.82 -9.03
CA LYS A 140 -14.37 -0.09 -8.51
C LYS A 140 -14.00 1.07 -7.57
N THR A 141 -12.74 1.22 -7.21
CA THR A 141 -12.26 2.19 -6.21
C THR A 141 -11.67 3.41 -6.89
N TRP A 142 -11.92 4.59 -6.33
CA TRP A 142 -11.28 5.83 -6.74
C TRP A 142 -10.07 6.11 -5.86
N ILE A 143 -8.96 6.46 -6.51
CA ILE A 143 -7.73 6.91 -5.88
C ILE A 143 -7.53 8.38 -6.28
N ILE A 144 -7.31 9.23 -5.30
CA ILE A 144 -7.33 10.69 -5.42
C ILE A 144 -6.00 11.23 -4.92
N THR A 145 -5.38 12.16 -5.64
CA THR A 145 -4.16 12.83 -5.14
C THR A 145 -4.49 13.66 -3.89
N LYS A 146 -3.78 13.46 -2.78
CA LYS A 146 -4.05 14.19 -1.52
C LYS A 146 -3.74 15.68 -1.63
N ASN A 147 -2.60 16.01 -2.24
CA ASN A 147 -2.03 17.36 -2.28
C ASN A 147 -2.56 18.21 -3.43
N GLN A 148 -3.88 18.30 -3.56
CA GLN A 148 -4.56 19.16 -4.54
C GLN A 148 -5.58 20.09 -3.87
N PRO A 149 -5.97 21.21 -4.52
CA PRO A 149 -6.94 22.13 -3.95
C PRO A 149 -8.28 21.46 -3.63
N ASN A 150 -8.92 21.91 -2.55
CA ASN A 150 -10.28 21.47 -2.21
C ASN A 150 -11.23 21.88 -3.36
N PRO A 151 -12.03 20.97 -3.92
CA PRO A 151 -12.91 21.26 -5.06
C PRO A 151 -14.08 22.22 -4.74
N LYS A 152 -14.25 22.64 -3.48
CA LYS A 152 -15.16 23.75 -3.09
C LYS A 152 -14.53 25.13 -3.19
N ALA A 153 -13.19 25.22 -3.18
CA ALA A 153 -12.44 26.47 -3.11
C ALA A 153 -12.39 27.19 -4.46
#